data_AF-A0A367Z0F5-F1
#
_entry.id   AF-A0A367Z0F5-F1
#
_cell.length_a   1.000
_cell.length_b   1.000
_cell.length_c   1.000
_cell.angle_alpha   90.00
_cell.angle_beta   90.00
_cell.angle_gamma   90.00
#
_symmetry.space_group_name_H-M   'P 1'
#
loop_
_entity.id
_entity.type
_entity.pdbx_description
1 polymer ?
#
loop_
_entity_poly.entity_id
_entity_poly.type
_entity_poly.pdbx_seq_one_letter_code
_entity_poly.pdbx_strand_id
1 'polypeptide(L)'
;MKVKIKTLTPIHIGTGKKLGSLEFLDNKRINYDRLFELIAEEKQEKFFEWIDQNPSITANEIIKRFQLNKAKVLNKCGLYSISGSFQQNLNEGIKDSNNEFFIPGSSLKGSLRTSLMYKVLLNSLNKTFLFNFLDELIKEAYRVKNDLKKIKDLLKKADDELERKVFICGVQKEKNNKTEIIYDDQKYDLLKLVRISDTSSISTYDNGEISELQVYALKDNKPHKLKIRDKFTVVPIYVESIKEYVELEFDISIDVEFLKRAQKELNNLNSDFGKKYFIGIEQKLKDLFDIDIKNDPDFSEEKIINSIIKAWVEFGKVVSDIEKVWVGSIVNKSNVNINSLNKLYNSENKVKVGFGSGFSGMTILPLLLKDNNLKNKAYTFYKAVGIGFHKSTNTPLNINEFPFTRKYSNNQNIYDGFGWVEILNGNEQSEVSDTDERVNKPAERPANTVIAEIIDDKSKPPKVKILEGDHANKETILPNIRLEGLGLSKGSKVYVKLNFDKKNLQKAELKGKV
;
A
#
# COMPACT_ATOMS: atom_id res chain seq x y z
N MET A 1 -3.82 -21.51 -4.49
CA MET A 1 -3.82 -21.31 -3.02
C MET A 1 -4.56 -20.02 -2.70
N LYS A 2 -5.45 -20.04 -1.70
CA LYS A 2 -6.17 -18.84 -1.23
C LYS A 2 -5.36 -18.14 -0.15
N VAL A 3 -5.07 -16.85 -0.32
CA VAL A 3 -4.30 -16.02 0.60
C VAL A 3 -5.21 -14.95 1.17
N LYS A 4 -5.19 -14.82 2.50
CA LYS A 4 -5.88 -13.75 3.23
C LYS A 4 -4.90 -12.64 3.57
N ILE A 5 -5.31 -11.41 3.35
CA ILE A 5 -4.59 -10.21 3.75
C ILE A 5 -5.48 -9.32 4.61
N LYS A 6 -4.86 -8.55 5.49
CA LYS A 6 -5.51 -7.53 6.31
C LYS A 6 -4.85 -6.19 6.11
N THR A 7 -5.63 -5.14 5.87
CA THR A 7 -5.06 -3.79 5.81
C THR A 7 -4.52 -3.39 7.19
N LEU A 8 -3.26 -2.95 7.26
CA LEU A 8 -2.67 -2.40 8.48
C LEU A 8 -2.76 -0.87 8.52
N THR A 9 -2.86 -0.28 7.35
CA THR A 9 -3.02 1.16 7.13
C THR A 9 -3.96 1.35 5.94
N PRO A 10 -4.52 2.55 5.74
CA PRO A 10 -5.39 2.78 4.60
C PRO A 10 -4.70 2.48 3.26
N ILE A 11 -5.45 1.88 2.33
CA ILE A 11 -4.94 1.46 1.01
C ILE A 11 -5.67 2.22 -0.10
N HIS A 12 -4.92 2.94 -0.93
CA HIS A 12 -5.43 3.53 -2.16
C HIS A 12 -4.76 2.91 -3.39
N ILE A 13 -5.59 2.42 -4.31
CA ILE A 13 -5.22 2.04 -5.67
C ILE A 13 -6.08 2.87 -6.59
N GLY A 14 -5.47 3.78 -7.34
CA GLY A 14 -6.20 4.79 -8.10
C GLY A 14 -6.63 4.33 -9.49
N THR A 15 -7.75 4.85 -9.97
CA THR A 15 -8.16 4.72 -11.39
C THR A 15 -7.40 5.68 -12.31
N GLY A 16 -6.67 6.64 -11.74
CA GLY A 16 -6.08 7.77 -12.45
C GLY A 16 -7.04 8.95 -12.62
N LYS A 17 -8.33 8.78 -12.28
CA LYS A 17 -9.32 9.87 -12.29
C LYS A 17 -9.25 10.70 -11.01
N LYS A 18 -9.50 11.99 -11.15
CA LYS A 18 -9.71 12.92 -10.04
C LYS A 18 -11.14 13.38 -10.04
N LEU A 19 -11.76 13.36 -8.87
CA LEU A 19 -13.13 13.72 -8.69
C LEU A 19 -13.26 15.19 -8.25
N GLY A 20 -14.13 15.91 -8.94
CA GLY A 20 -14.47 17.31 -8.69
C GLY A 20 -15.69 17.49 -7.80
N SER A 21 -16.03 18.75 -7.53
CA SER A 21 -17.18 19.12 -6.68
C SER A 21 -18.55 18.79 -7.27
N LEU A 22 -18.65 18.65 -8.59
CA LEU A 22 -19.90 18.29 -9.28
C LEU A 22 -20.26 16.81 -9.12
N GLU A 23 -19.29 16.01 -8.72
CA GLU A 23 -19.37 14.56 -8.70
C GLU A 23 -19.90 14.00 -7.38
N PHE A 24 -20.18 14.89 -6.42
CA PHE A 24 -20.63 14.55 -5.08
C PHE A 24 -21.81 15.39 -4.60
N LEU A 25 -22.68 14.73 -3.84
CA LEU A 25 -23.80 15.32 -3.13
C LEU A 25 -23.91 14.69 -1.74
N ASP A 26 -23.67 15.46 -0.68
CA ASP A 26 -23.73 15.00 0.72
C ASP A 26 -22.95 13.69 0.98
N ASN A 27 -21.68 13.63 0.55
CA ASN A 27 -20.79 12.46 0.65
C ASN A 27 -21.23 11.23 -0.16
N LYS A 28 -22.20 11.40 -1.06
CA LYS A 28 -22.59 10.39 -2.04
C LYS A 28 -22.01 10.76 -3.39
N ARG A 29 -21.35 9.80 -4.03
CA ARG A 29 -20.94 9.92 -5.41
C ARG A 29 -22.19 9.90 -6.28
N ILE A 30 -22.30 10.84 -7.20
CA ILE A 30 -23.38 10.90 -8.17
C ILE A 30 -22.85 10.84 -9.60
N ASN A 31 -23.57 10.17 -10.49
CA ASN A 31 -23.38 10.29 -11.92
C ASN A 31 -23.90 11.68 -12.36
N TYR A 32 -22.97 12.55 -12.75
CA TYR A 32 -23.28 13.91 -13.17
C TYR A 32 -24.03 13.95 -14.51
N ASP A 33 -23.77 13.02 -15.43
CA ASP A 33 -24.50 12.96 -16.72
C ASP A 33 -25.99 12.67 -16.48
N ARG A 34 -26.30 11.79 -15.52
CA ARG A 34 -27.68 11.54 -15.09
C ARG A 34 -28.32 12.72 -14.36
N LEU A 35 -27.51 13.61 -13.75
CA LEU A 35 -28.04 14.83 -13.13
C LEU A 35 -28.58 15.78 -14.20
N PHE A 36 -27.91 15.86 -15.36
CA PHE A 36 -28.37 16.66 -16.50
C PHE A 36 -29.74 16.19 -17.02
N GLU A 37 -29.96 14.87 -17.10
CA GLU A 37 -31.25 14.29 -17.52
C GLU A 37 -32.43 14.68 -16.59
N LEU A 38 -32.16 15.13 -15.37
CA LEU A 38 -33.19 15.61 -14.44
C LEU A 38 -33.57 17.08 -14.64
N ILE A 39 -32.82 17.80 -15.46
CA ILE A 39 -33.08 19.19 -15.81
C ILE A 39 -34.09 19.20 -16.96
N ALA A 40 -35.16 19.98 -16.80
CA ALA A 40 -36.18 20.16 -17.83
C ALA A 40 -35.55 20.66 -19.14
N GLU A 41 -36.00 20.14 -20.27
CA GLU A 41 -35.40 20.36 -21.60
C GLU A 41 -35.27 21.86 -21.92
N GLU A 42 -36.29 22.65 -21.60
CA GLU A 42 -36.31 24.10 -21.82
C GLU A 42 -35.31 24.90 -20.94
N LYS A 43 -34.63 24.23 -20.01
CA LYS A 43 -33.60 24.82 -19.13
C LYS A 43 -32.19 24.30 -19.40
N GLN A 44 -32.01 23.36 -20.34
CA GLN A 44 -30.72 22.73 -20.60
C GLN A 44 -29.70 23.68 -21.23
N GLU A 45 -30.10 24.54 -22.15
CA GLU A 45 -29.20 25.55 -22.75
C GLU A 45 -28.66 26.51 -21.68
N LYS A 46 -29.54 27.02 -20.82
CA LYS A 46 -29.19 27.86 -19.67
C LYS A 46 -28.28 27.15 -18.66
N PHE A 47 -28.35 25.82 -18.59
CA PHE A 47 -27.46 25.03 -17.74
C PHE A 47 -26.04 25.00 -18.29
N PHE A 48 -25.87 24.76 -19.58
CA PHE A 48 -24.54 24.78 -20.22
C PHE A 48 -23.89 26.15 -20.14
N GLU A 49 -24.61 27.21 -20.49
CA GLU A 49 -24.11 28.60 -20.36
C GLU A 49 -23.63 28.89 -18.93
N TRP A 50 -24.37 28.41 -17.94
CA TRP A 50 -24.03 28.67 -16.55
C TRP A 50 -22.80 27.88 -16.08
N ILE A 51 -22.64 26.62 -16.50
CA ILE A 51 -21.46 25.81 -16.16
C ILE A 51 -20.20 26.38 -16.80
N ASP A 52 -20.28 26.80 -18.07
CA ASP A 52 -19.15 27.42 -18.76
C ASP A 52 -18.70 28.71 -18.06
N GLN A 53 -19.65 29.47 -17.50
CA GLN A 53 -19.36 30.67 -16.72
C GLN A 53 -18.91 30.38 -15.28
N ASN A 54 -19.15 29.17 -14.74
CA ASN A 54 -18.93 28.83 -13.34
C ASN A 54 -18.17 27.50 -13.18
N PRO A 55 -16.86 27.45 -13.50
CA PRO A 55 -16.07 26.22 -13.52
C PRO A 55 -15.85 25.57 -12.14
N SER A 56 -16.23 26.23 -11.04
CA SER A 56 -16.08 25.73 -9.66
C SER A 56 -17.41 25.37 -8.98
N ILE A 57 -18.46 25.18 -9.78
CA ILE A 57 -19.80 24.85 -9.31
C ILE A 57 -19.86 23.50 -8.57
N THR A 58 -20.85 23.37 -7.68
CA THR A 58 -21.14 22.16 -6.92
C THR A 58 -22.51 21.56 -7.31
N ALA A 59 -22.69 20.25 -7.08
CA ALA A 59 -24.00 19.61 -7.32
C ALA A 59 -25.13 20.24 -6.49
N ASN A 60 -24.83 20.68 -5.26
CA ASN A 60 -25.79 21.36 -4.40
C ASN A 60 -26.26 22.70 -5.00
N GLU A 61 -25.38 23.44 -5.68
CA GLU A 61 -25.74 24.69 -6.35
C GLU A 61 -26.62 24.43 -7.58
N ILE A 62 -26.33 23.37 -8.36
CA ILE A 62 -27.19 22.94 -9.47
C ILE A 62 -28.60 22.63 -8.97
N ILE A 63 -28.70 21.82 -7.91
CA ILE A 63 -29.99 21.43 -7.33
C ILE A 63 -30.80 22.65 -6.91
N LYS A 64 -30.15 23.63 -6.26
CA LYS A 64 -30.79 24.88 -5.85
C LYS A 64 -31.21 25.72 -7.06
N ARG A 65 -30.32 25.91 -8.03
CA ARG A 65 -30.55 26.79 -9.20
C ARG A 65 -31.68 26.28 -10.09
N PHE A 66 -31.73 24.98 -10.33
CA PHE A 66 -32.73 24.35 -11.19
C PHE A 66 -33.92 23.78 -10.42
N GLN A 67 -34.00 24.04 -9.11
CA GLN A 67 -35.09 23.62 -8.22
C GLN A 67 -35.34 22.10 -8.26
N LEU A 68 -34.26 21.32 -8.34
CA LEU A 68 -34.35 19.86 -8.38
C LEU A 68 -34.68 19.29 -7.00
N ASN A 69 -35.44 18.19 -6.96
CA ASN A 69 -35.67 17.47 -5.72
C ASN A 69 -34.42 16.63 -5.36
N LYS A 70 -33.78 16.97 -4.24
CA LYS A 70 -32.55 16.32 -3.77
C LYS A 70 -32.68 14.79 -3.58
N ALA A 71 -33.81 14.33 -3.05
CA ALA A 71 -34.03 12.89 -2.86
C ALA A 71 -34.16 12.15 -4.19
N LYS A 72 -34.84 12.76 -5.18
CA LYS A 72 -34.92 12.23 -6.55
C LYS A 72 -33.55 12.16 -7.22
N VAL A 73 -32.72 13.18 -7.04
CA VAL A 73 -31.33 13.20 -7.54
C VAL A 73 -30.53 12.06 -6.92
N LEU A 74 -30.56 11.91 -5.60
CA LEU A 74 -29.82 10.83 -4.93
C LEU A 74 -30.30 9.44 -5.36
N ASN A 75 -31.60 9.27 -5.60
CA ASN A 75 -32.15 7.99 -6.05
C ASN A 75 -31.75 7.63 -7.48
N LYS A 76 -31.74 8.59 -8.41
CA LYS A 76 -31.47 8.34 -9.84
C LYS A 76 -30.00 8.46 -10.24
N CYS A 77 -29.28 9.35 -9.58
CA CYS A 77 -27.89 9.67 -9.90
C CYS A 77 -26.90 9.02 -8.93
N GLY A 78 -27.33 8.57 -7.75
CA GLY A 78 -26.45 7.98 -6.73
C GLY A 78 -25.71 6.74 -7.25
N LEU A 79 -24.41 6.68 -7.00
CA LEU A 79 -23.55 5.53 -7.33
C LEU A 79 -23.16 4.76 -6.06
N TYR A 80 -22.53 5.46 -5.12
CA TYR A 80 -22.11 4.90 -3.82
C TYR A 80 -21.98 6.02 -2.79
N SER A 81 -21.84 5.63 -1.53
CA SER A 81 -21.51 6.51 -0.42
C SER A 81 -20.18 6.09 0.19
N ILE A 82 -19.36 7.05 0.58
CA ILE A 82 -18.10 6.80 1.27
C ILE A 82 -18.11 7.55 2.60
N SER A 83 -17.45 6.98 3.62
CA SER A 83 -17.33 7.65 4.90
C SER A 83 -16.34 8.83 4.80
N GLY A 84 -16.70 9.98 5.42
CA GLY A 84 -15.92 11.21 5.38
C GLY A 84 -16.57 12.34 4.56
N SER A 85 -16.13 13.57 4.79
CA SER A 85 -16.57 14.74 4.02
C SER A 85 -15.85 14.80 2.68
N PHE A 86 -16.59 14.99 1.60
CA PHE A 86 -15.99 15.20 0.27
C PHE A 86 -14.99 16.37 0.27
N GLN A 87 -13.88 16.19 -0.46
CA GLN A 87 -12.84 17.18 -0.68
C GLN A 87 -12.62 17.37 -2.17
N GLN A 88 -12.44 18.61 -2.63
CA GLN A 88 -12.12 18.87 -4.04
C GLN A 88 -10.81 18.20 -4.45
N ASN A 89 -10.74 17.72 -5.70
CA ASN A 89 -9.58 17.02 -6.26
C ASN A 89 -9.26 15.68 -5.58
N LEU A 90 -10.30 14.95 -5.17
CA LEU A 90 -10.21 13.62 -4.58
C LEU A 90 -9.74 12.60 -5.62
N ASN A 91 -8.67 11.86 -5.36
CA ASN A 91 -8.26 10.79 -6.27
C ASN A 91 -9.17 9.57 -6.06
N GLU A 92 -9.81 9.12 -7.14
CA GLU A 92 -10.76 8.00 -7.11
C GLU A 92 -10.04 6.68 -6.88
N GLY A 93 -10.54 5.90 -5.92
CA GLY A 93 -10.08 4.53 -5.69
C GLY A 93 -10.76 3.56 -6.66
N ILE A 94 -10.02 2.54 -7.12
CA ILE A 94 -10.53 1.54 -8.04
C ILE A 94 -11.65 0.73 -7.41
N LYS A 95 -12.71 0.50 -8.18
CA LYS A 95 -13.90 -0.23 -7.76
C LYS A 95 -14.34 -1.17 -8.87
N ASP A 96 -15.07 -2.21 -8.52
CA ASP A 96 -15.68 -3.10 -9.48
C ASP A 96 -16.94 -2.46 -10.12
N SER A 97 -17.64 -3.23 -10.94
CA SER A 97 -18.89 -2.81 -11.59
C SER A 97 -20.04 -2.51 -10.60
N ASN A 98 -19.94 -3.00 -9.36
CA ASN A 98 -20.92 -2.73 -8.30
C ASN A 98 -20.55 -1.51 -7.46
N ASN A 99 -19.47 -0.80 -7.82
CA ASN A 99 -18.88 0.28 -7.04
C ASN A 99 -18.36 -0.19 -5.68
N GLU A 100 -17.89 -1.42 -5.57
CA GLU A 100 -17.24 -1.95 -4.36
C GLU A 100 -15.72 -1.87 -4.51
N PHE A 101 -15.01 -1.60 -3.40
CA PHE A 101 -13.55 -1.56 -3.42
C PHE A 101 -12.99 -2.97 -3.56
N PHE A 102 -11.90 -3.10 -4.30
CA PHE A 102 -11.07 -4.30 -4.32
C PHE A 102 -9.62 -3.90 -4.57
N ILE A 103 -8.69 -4.83 -4.34
CA ILE A 103 -7.29 -4.68 -4.74
C ILE A 103 -7.07 -5.52 -6.00
N PRO A 104 -6.69 -4.90 -7.13
CA PRO A 104 -6.41 -5.64 -8.35
C PRO A 104 -5.22 -6.60 -8.20
N GLY A 105 -5.35 -7.79 -8.77
CA GLY A 105 -4.30 -8.81 -8.81
C GLY A 105 -3.05 -8.29 -9.53
N SER A 106 -3.20 -7.38 -10.49
CA SER A 106 -2.09 -6.67 -11.13
C SER A 106 -1.29 -5.79 -10.16
N SER A 107 -1.95 -5.15 -9.19
CA SER A 107 -1.28 -4.33 -8.16
C SER A 107 -0.54 -5.19 -7.15
N LEU A 108 -1.15 -6.31 -6.72
CA LEU A 108 -0.50 -7.32 -5.88
C LEU A 108 0.72 -7.92 -6.60
N LYS A 109 0.54 -8.32 -7.86
CA LYS A 109 1.60 -8.90 -8.70
C LYS A 109 2.73 -7.92 -8.95
N GLY A 110 2.45 -6.62 -9.07
CA GLY A 110 3.48 -5.58 -9.15
C GLY A 110 4.37 -5.52 -7.89
N SER A 111 3.77 -5.51 -6.70
CA SER A 111 4.51 -5.52 -5.42
C SER A 111 5.35 -6.80 -5.26
N LEU A 112 4.77 -7.96 -5.60
CA LEU A 112 5.45 -9.24 -5.60
C LEU A 112 6.59 -9.28 -6.62
N ARG A 113 6.42 -8.71 -7.81
CA ARG A 113 7.46 -8.61 -8.84
C ARG A 113 8.67 -7.85 -8.33
N THR A 114 8.48 -6.69 -7.70
CA THR A 114 9.60 -5.94 -7.10
C THR A 114 10.30 -6.75 -6.02
N SER A 115 9.55 -7.50 -5.21
CA SER A 115 10.10 -8.35 -4.14
C SER A 115 10.94 -9.50 -4.68
N LEU A 116 10.47 -10.18 -5.73
CA LEU A 116 11.24 -11.24 -6.41
C LEU A 116 12.48 -10.67 -7.12
N MET A 117 12.36 -9.50 -7.75
CA MET A 117 13.51 -8.81 -8.35
C MET A 117 14.58 -8.50 -7.29
N TYR A 118 14.17 -8.02 -6.13
CA TYR A 118 15.05 -7.79 -4.99
C TYR A 118 15.75 -9.09 -4.55
N LYS A 119 14.99 -10.18 -4.35
CA LYS A 119 15.52 -11.49 -3.97
C LYS A 119 16.62 -11.96 -4.92
N VAL A 120 16.34 -11.97 -6.23
CA VAL A 120 17.28 -12.45 -7.25
C VAL A 120 18.56 -11.59 -7.28
N LEU A 121 18.39 -10.27 -7.27
CA LEU A 121 19.52 -9.34 -7.40
C LEU A 121 20.36 -9.22 -6.11
N LEU A 122 19.83 -9.65 -4.96
CA LEU A 122 20.57 -9.68 -3.68
C LEU A 122 21.73 -10.70 -3.70
N ASN A 123 21.66 -11.72 -4.56
CA ASN A 123 22.72 -12.72 -4.70
C ASN A 123 24.06 -12.08 -5.08
N SER A 124 25.16 -12.47 -4.43
CA SER A 124 26.50 -11.94 -4.67
C SER A 124 26.96 -12.07 -6.12
N LEU A 125 26.50 -13.10 -6.84
CA LEU A 125 26.78 -13.29 -8.27
C LEU A 125 26.23 -12.15 -9.15
N ASN A 126 25.13 -11.51 -8.72
CA ASN A 126 24.50 -10.41 -9.44
C ASN A 126 25.07 -9.03 -9.08
N LYS A 127 25.93 -8.95 -8.04
CA LYS A 127 26.57 -7.69 -7.62
C LYS A 127 27.47 -7.11 -8.72
N THR A 128 28.30 -7.95 -9.35
CA THR A 128 29.19 -7.54 -10.44
C THR A 128 28.39 -7.04 -11.64
N PHE A 129 27.28 -7.72 -11.97
CA PHE A 129 26.36 -7.27 -13.01
C PHE A 129 25.81 -5.87 -12.71
N LEU A 130 25.26 -5.64 -11.52
CA LEU A 130 24.69 -4.33 -11.15
C LEU A 130 25.72 -3.22 -11.18
N PHE A 131 26.95 -3.49 -10.74
CA PHE A 131 28.03 -2.53 -10.75
C PHE A 131 28.38 -2.07 -12.18
N ASN A 132 28.59 -3.04 -13.07
CA ASN A 132 28.92 -2.77 -14.48
C ASN A 132 27.74 -2.09 -15.20
N PHE A 133 26.53 -2.57 -14.94
CA PHE A 133 25.31 -2.01 -15.51
C PHE A 133 25.11 -0.54 -15.12
N LEU A 134 25.30 -0.19 -13.85
CA LEU A 134 25.27 1.20 -13.40
C LEU A 134 26.35 2.05 -14.07
N ASP A 135 27.56 1.52 -14.28
CA ASP A 135 28.61 2.25 -15.00
C ASP A 135 28.26 2.56 -16.44
N GLU A 136 27.63 1.62 -17.15
CA GLU A 136 27.11 1.85 -18.50
C GLU A 136 26.00 2.91 -18.50
N LEU A 137 25.05 2.82 -17.58
CA LEU A 137 23.97 3.78 -17.43
C LEU A 137 24.49 5.19 -17.12
N ILE A 138 25.50 5.33 -16.27
CA ILE A 138 26.12 6.61 -15.93
C ILE A 138 26.80 7.22 -17.17
N LYS A 139 27.59 6.43 -17.89
CA LYS A 139 28.26 6.90 -19.12
C LYS A 139 27.24 7.40 -20.15
N GLU A 140 26.18 6.64 -20.35
CA GLU A 140 25.11 6.99 -21.28
C GLU A 140 24.35 8.24 -20.81
N ALA A 141 24.02 8.33 -19.51
CA ALA A 141 23.33 9.49 -18.95
C ALA A 141 24.10 10.79 -19.18
N TYR A 142 25.43 10.79 -19.02
CA TYR A 142 26.25 11.96 -19.31
C TYR A 142 26.29 12.32 -20.80
N ARG A 143 26.23 11.33 -21.69
CA ARG A 143 26.15 11.53 -23.15
C ARG A 143 24.84 12.20 -23.56
N VAL A 144 23.73 11.83 -22.91
CA VAL A 144 22.38 12.30 -23.27
C VAL A 144 21.79 13.34 -22.32
N LYS A 145 22.57 13.88 -21.38
CA LYS A 145 22.11 14.75 -20.26
C LYS A 145 21.25 15.96 -20.66
N ASN A 146 21.40 16.46 -21.88
CA ASN A 146 20.67 17.62 -22.39
C ASN A 146 19.43 17.25 -23.22
N ASP A 147 19.15 15.96 -23.40
CA ASP A 147 18.05 15.46 -24.21
C ASP A 147 17.05 14.69 -23.33
N LEU A 148 15.97 15.37 -22.95
CA LEU A 148 14.94 14.82 -22.07
C LEU A 148 14.27 13.56 -22.64
N LYS A 149 14.17 13.45 -23.97
CA LYS A 149 13.58 12.27 -24.61
C LYS A 149 14.53 11.08 -24.44
N LYS A 150 15.81 11.27 -24.76
CA LYS A 150 16.82 10.21 -24.59
C LYS A 150 17.03 9.81 -23.12
N ILE A 151 16.88 10.73 -22.17
CA ILE A 151 16.89 10.38 -20.75
C ILE A 151 15.70 9.48 -20.39
N LYS A 152 14.49 9.77 -20.89
CA LYS A 152 13.33 8.89 -20.70
C LYS A 152 13.56 7.51 -21.33
N ASP A 153 14.13 7.47 -22.52
CA ASP A 153 14.47 6.22 -23.20
C ASP A 153 15.53 5.42 -22.43
N LEU A 154 16.53 6.10 -21.84
CA LEU A 154 17.54 5.50 -20.97
C LEU A 154 16.93 4.92 -19.69
N LEU A 155 16.00 5.65 -19.05
CA LEU A 155 15.29 5.16 -17.87
C LEU A 155 14.45 3.92 -18.18
N LYS A 156 13.76 3.92 -19.33
CA LYS A 156 13.02 2.75 -19.80
C LYS A 156 13.95 1.57 -20.07
N LYS A 157 15.07 1.80 -20.77
CA LYS A 157 16.09 0.78 -21.02
C LYS A 157 16.65 0.23 -19.71
N ALA A 158 16.86 1.08 -18.70
CA ALA A 158 17.37 0.65 -17.41
C ALA A 158 16.41 -0.34 -16.72
N ASP A 159 15.11 -0.08 -16.80
CA ASP A 159 14.07 -0.96 -16.27
C ASP A 159 13.97 -2.27 -17.07
N ASP A 160 13.89 -2.16 -18.40
CA ASP A 160 13.80 -3.30 -19.32
C ASP A 160 14.98 -4.27 -19.13
N GLU A 161 16.21 -3.79 -18.98
CA GLU A 161 17.40 -4.65 -18.80
C GLU A 161 17.38 -5.41 -17.46
N LEU A 162 16.90 -4.80 -16.38
CA LEU A 162 16.72 -5.48 -15.09
C LEU A 162 15.65 -6.57 -15.20
N GLU A 163 14.54 -6.25 -15.85
CA GLU A 163 13.46 -7.19 -16.13
C GLU A 163 13.95 -8.39 -16.95
N ARG A 164 14.70 -8.15 -18.02
CA ARG A 164 15.31 -9.21 -18.84
C ARG A 164 16.23 -10.09 -18.03
N LYS A 165 17.13 -9.48 -17.25
CA LYS A 165 18.10 -10.19 -16.41
C LYS A 165 17.40 -11.11 -15.42
N VAL A 166 16.32 -10.66 -14.80
CA VAL A 166 15.64 -11.40 -13.73
C VAL A 166 14.60 -12.36 -14.30
N PHE A 167 13.62 -11.88 -15.05
CA PHE A 167 12.40 -12.65 -15.34
C PHE A 167 12.39 -13.35 -16.70
N ILE A 168 13.06 -12.79 -17.72
CA ILE A 168 12.91 -13.27 -19.10
C ILE A 168 14.01 -14.27 -19.46
N CYS A 169 13.63 -15.48 -19.90
CA CYS A 169 14.56 -16.46 -20.44
C CYS A 169 14.96 -16.10 -21.89
N GLY A 170 16.14 -16.57 -22.32
CA GLY A 170 16.62 -16.32 -23.67
C GLY A 170 15.93 -17.19 -24.71
N VAL A 171 15.87 -16.69 -25.95
CA VAL A 171 15.45 -17.45 -27.12
C VAL A 171 16.42 -17.23 -28.27
N GLN A 172 16.80 -18.31 -28.94
CA GLN A 172 17.58 -18.30 -30.16
C GLN A 172 16.68 -17.90 -31.34
N LYS A 173 17.02 -16.81 -32.04
CA LYS A 173 16.37 -16.40 -33.29
C LYS A 173 17.40 -16.27 -34.41
N GLU A 174 16.98 -16.63 -35.62
CA GLU A 174 17.76 -16.39 -36.83
C GLU A 174 17.41 -15.02 -37.40
N LYS A 175 18.44 -14.20 -37.62
CA LYS A 175 18.33 -12.88 -38.23
C LYS A 175 19.50 -12.67 -39.17
N ASN A 176 19.22 -12.40 -40.44
CA ASN A 176 20.24 -12.19 -41.48
C ASN A 176 21.30 -13.31 -41.55
N ASN A 177 20.87 -14.58 -41.53
CA ASN A 177 21.73 -15.77 -41.50
C ASN A 177 22.68 -15.85 -40.29
N LYS A 178 22.41 -15.07 -39.23
CA LYS A 178 23.11 -15.17 -37.95
C LYS A 178 22.13 -15.60 -36.87
N THR A 179 22.60 -16.50 -36.03
CA THR A 179 21.90 -16.93 -34.83
C THR A 179 22.24 -15.95 -33.70
N GLU A 180 21.22 -15.33 -33.09
CA GLU A 180 21.37 -14.49 -31.89
C GLU A 180 20.46 -14.98 -30.77
N ILE A 181 20.91 -14.83 -29.52
CA ILE A 181 20.06 -15.05 -28.34
C ILE A 181 19.50 -13.71 -27.92
N ILE A 182 18.18 -13.61 -27.87
CA ILE A 182 17.48 -12.41 -27.43
C ILE A 182 16.70 -12.68 -26.14
N TYR A 183 16.47 -11.61 -25.37
CA TYR A 183 15.85 -11.66 -24.05
C TYR A 183 14.64 -10.71 -23.94
N ASP A 184 14.13 -10.16 -25.04
CA ASP A 184 13.07 -9.15 -25.06
C ASP A 184 11.68 -9.71 -25.38
N ASP A 185 11.55 -11.03 -25.52
CA ASP A 185 10.30 -11.69 -25.88
C ASP A 185 9.52 -12.12 -24.63
N GLN A 186 8.42 -11.41 -24.36
CA GLN A 186 7.55 -11.60 -23.19
C GLN A 186 6.94 -13.01 -23.09
N LYS A 187 6.96 -13.79 -24.18
CA LYS A 187 6.57 -15.22 -24.13
C LYS A 187 7.47 -16.03 -23.20
N TYR A 188 8.67 -15.55 -22.90
CA TYR A 188 9.65 -16.22 -22.06
C TYR A 188 9.81 -15.55 -20.67
N ASP A 189 8.93 -14.63 -20.28
CA ASP A 189 8.84 -14.13 -18.89
C ASP A 189 8.32 -15.24 -17.98
N LEU A 190 9.10 -15.66 -16.99
CA LEU A 190 8.72 -16.71 -16.03
C LEU A 190 7.64 -16.26 -15.04
N LEU A 191 7.47 -14.95 -14.82
CA LEU A 191 6.39 -14.43 -13.98
C LEU A 191 5.01 -14.63 -14.61
N LYS A 192 4.92 -15.00 -15.90
CA LYS A 192 3.66 -15.44 -16.52
C LYS A 192 3.13 -16.73 -15.88
N LEU A 193 3.99 -17.54 -15.27
CA LEU A 193 3.63 -18.78 -14.60
C LEU A 193 2.86 -18.51 -13.31
N VAL A 194 3.10 -17.35 -12.67
CA VAL A 194 2.42 -16.93 -11.44
C VAL A 194 1.14 -16.16 -11.80
N ARG A 195 0.00 -16.63 -11.32
CA ARG A 195 -1.30 -15.96 -11.49
C ARG A 195 -1.78 -15.46 -10.14
N ILE A 196 -2.31 -14.24 -10.13
CA ILE A 196 -2.86 -13.60 -8.93
C ILE A 196 -4.22 -13.04 -9.33
N SER A 197 -5.28 -13.44 -8.63
CA SER A 197 -6.61 -12.89 -8.84
C SER A 197 -6.72 -11.49 -8.25
N ASP A 198 -7.76 -10.77 -8.66
CA ASP A 198 -8.26 -9.65 -7.86
C ASP A 198 -8.71 -10.15 -6.48
N THR A 199 -8.70 -9.27 -5.48
CA THR A 199 -9.25 -9.62 -4.17
C THR A 199 -10.78 -9.69 -4.21
N SER A 200 -11.38 -10.29 -3.19
CA SER A 200 -12.79 -10.08 -2.86
C SER A 200 -13.14 -8.58 -2.82
N SER A 201 -14.30 -8.23 -3.36
CA SER A 201 -14.86 -6.88 -3.27
C SER A 201 -15.43 -6.60 -1.87
N ILE A 202 -15.40 -5.34 -1.45
CA ILE A 202 -15.88 -4.87 -0.15
C ILE A 202 -16.66 -3.56 -0.29
N SER A 203 -17.68 -3.39 0.56
CA SER A 203 -18.52 -2.19 0.63
C SER A 203 -17.69 -0.90 0.76
N THR A 204 -17.90 0.04 -0.16
CA THR A 204 -17.32 1.39 -0.10
C THR A 204 -17.85 2.21 1.08
N TYR A 205 -19.05 1.90 1.57
CA TYR A 205 -19.61 2.62 2.71
C TYR A 205 -18.99 2.17 4.04
N ASP A 206 -18.99 0.85 4.27
CA ASP A 206 -18.56 0.28 5.55
C ASP A 206 -17.04 0.26 5.67
N ASN A 207 -16.36 -0.11 4.58
CA ASN A 207 -14.92 -0.36 4.57
C ASN A 207 -14.12 0.72 3.82
N GLY A 208 -14.78 1.74 3.30
CA GLY A 208 -14.16 2.83 2.56
C GLY A 208 -14.13 4.15 3.32
N GLU A 209 -13.07 4.93 3.12
CA GLU A 209 -12.90 6.27 3.70
C GLU A 209 -12.20 7.23 2.74
N ILE A 210 -12.30 8.53 3.03
CA ILE A 210 -11.46 9.56 2.41
C ILE A 210 -10.24 9.79 3.30
N SER A 211 -9.07 9.37 2.82
CA SER A 211 -7.79 9.62 3.47
C SER A 211 -7.18 10.95 3.03
N GLU A 212 -6.75 11.76 4.00
CA GLU A 212 -5.86 12.90 3.76
C GLU A 212 -4.40 12.45 3.87
N LEU A 213 -3.64 12.68 2.81
CA LEU A 213 -2.21 12.41 2.76
C LEU A 213 -1.43 13.71 2.64
N GLN A 214 -0.34 13.78 3.39
CA GLN A 214 0.62 14.86 3.31
C GLN A 214 1.98 14.32 2.88
N VAL A 215 2.67 15.10 2.06
CA VAL A 215 4.03 14.77 1.61
C VAL A 215 5.01 15.39 2.57
N TYR A 216 5.86 14.60 3.20
CA TYR A 216 6.89 15.07 4.12
C TYR A 216 8.27 14.95 3.51
N ALA A 217 9.09 15.97 3.74
CA ALA A 217 10.52 15.93 3.47
C ALA A 217 11.25 15.22 4.63
N LEU A 218 12.36 14.54 4.33
CA LEU A 218 13.23 13.99 5.37
C LEU A 218 13.75 15.11 6.27
N LYS A 219 13.87 14.82 7.58
CA LYS A 219 14.38 15.73 8.63
C LYS A 219 13.51 16.98 8.85
N ASP A 220 12.34 17.06 8.22
CA ASP A 220 11.34 18.10 8.42
C ASP A 220 10.07 17.49 9.01
N ASN A 221 9.55 18.11 10.06
CA ASN A 221 8.27 17.75 10.65
C ASN A 221 7.10 18.52 10.02
N LYS A 222 7.38 19.41 9.07
CA LYS A 222 6.34 20.13 8.32
C LYS A 222 6.11 19.46 6.98
N PRO A 223 4.85 19.41 6.51
CA PRO A 223 4.54 18.99 5.16
C PRO A 223 5.29 19.86 4.14
N HIS A 224 5.76 19.21 3.08
CA HIS A 224 6.42 19.85 1.96
C HIS A 224 5.50 20.88 1.33
N LYS A 225 5.96 22.13 1.25
CA LYS A 225 5.22 23.22 0.62
C LYS A 225 5.56 23.30 -0.85
N LEU A 226 4.54 23.31 -1.69
CA LEU A 226 4.69 23.56 -3.12
C LEU A 226 4.61 25.08 -3.38
N LYS A 227 5.49 25.57 -4.26
CA LYS A 227 5.39 26.95 -4.74
C LYS A 227 4.25 27.02 -5.76
N ILE A 228 3.16 27.68 -5.39
CA ILE A 228 2.03 27.97 -6.27
C ILE A 228 2.00 29.48 -6.46
N ARG A 229 2.30 29.95 -7.69
CA ARG A 229 2.57 31.36 -7.98
C ARG A 229 3.71 31.88 -7.08
N ASP A 230 3.49 32.94 -6.31
CA ASP A 230 4.49 33.53 -5.41
C ASP A 230 4.38 33.07 -3.95
N LYS A 231 3.54 32.07 -3.63
CA LYS A 231 3.34 31.58 -2.26
C LYS A 231 3.63 30.09 -2.13
N PHE A 232 4.27 29.72 -1.02
CA PHE A 232 4.50 28.33 -0.62
C PHE A 232 3.31 27.79 0.17
N THR A 233 2.60 26.82 -0.39
CA THR A 233 1.37 26.26 0.18
C THR A 233 1.51 24.75 0.38
N VAL A 234 1.02 24.24 1.51
CA VAL A 234 0.86 22.79 1.72
C VAL A 234 -0.36 22.35 0.92
N VAL A 235 -0.19 21.40 0.01
CA VAL A 235 -1.29 20.84 -0.77
C VAL A 235 -1.59 19.44 -0.23
N PRO A 236 -2.66 19.26 0.56
CA PRO A 236 -3.09 17.93 0.98
C PRO A 236 -3.53 17.13 -0.26
N ILE A 237 -3.27 15.84 -0.23
CA ILE A 237 -3.71 14.90 -1.26
C ILE A 237 -4.83 14.08 -0.65
N TYR A 238 -6.04 14.23 -1.17
CA TYR A 238 -7.18 13.43 -0.76
C TYR A 238 -7.31 12.22 -1.68
N VAL A 239 -7.55 11.05 -1.09
CA VAL A 239 -7.71 9.80 -1.82
C VAL A 239 -8.86 8.99 -1.21
N GLU A 240 -9.62 8.30 -2.06
CA GLU A 240 -10.51 7.25 -1.56
C GLU A 240 -9.69 6.00 -1.25
N SER A 241 -9.86 5.44 -0.06
CA SER A 241 -9.07 4.32 0.42
C SER A 241 -9.92 3.26 1.10
N ILE A 242 -9.44 2.02 1.05
CA ILE A 242 -9.87 0.95 1.95
C ILE A 242 -9.33 1.28 3.35
N LYS A 243 -10.18 1.22 4.37
CA LYS A 243 -9.83 1.47 5.78
C LYS A 243 -8.78 0.49 6.30
N GLU A 244 -8.22 0.80 7.46
CA GLU A 244 -7.44 -0.15 8.25
C GLU A 244 -8.29 -1.33 8.80
N TYR A 245 -7.61 -2.44 9.06
CA TYR A 245 -8.14 -3.69 9.63
C TYR A 245 -9.24 -4.38 8.82
N VAL A 246 -9.33 -4.09 7.51
CA VAL A 246 -10.24 -4.76 6.59
C VAL A 246 -9.56 -6.01 6.03
N GLU A 247 -10.24 -7.14 6.10
CA GLU A 247 -9.76 -8.41 5.56
C GLU A 247 -10.24 -8.61 4.12
N LEU A 248 -9.32 -9.11 3.29
CA LEU A 248 -9.54 -9.39 1.87
C LEU A 248 -8.91 -10.74 1.55
N GLU A 249 -9.45 -11.44 0.57
CA GLU A 249 -8.88 -12.70 0.07
C GLU A 249 -8.61 -12.64 -1.43
N PHE A 250 -7.54 -13.30 -1.87
CA PHE A 250 -7.24 -13.51 -3.29
C PHE A 250 -6.63 -14.90 -3.51
N ASP A 251 -6.68 -15.36 -4.75
CA ASP A 251 -6.06 -16.59 -5.17
C ASP A 251 -4.70 -16.31 -5.83
N ILE A 252 -3.69 -17.06 -5.41
CA ILE A 252 -2.39 -17.16 -6.08
C ILE A 252 -2.19 -18.60 -6.55
N SER A 253 -1.73 -18.75 -7.79
CA SER A 253 -1.43 -20.06 -8.38
C SER A 253 -0.15 -20.01 -9.21
N ILE A 254 0.49 -21.17 -9.40
CA ILE A 254 1.59 -21.31 -10.35
C ILE A 254 1.32 -22.45 -11.34
N ASP A 255 1.71 -22.25 -12.60
CA ASP A 255 1.56 -23.26 -13.65
C ASP A 255 2.55 -24.44 -13.46
N VAL A 256 2.23 -25.33 -12.53
CA VAL A 256 3.04 -26.53 -12.22
C VAL A 256 3.06 -27.51 -13.39
N GLU A 257 2.01 -27.55 -14.21
CA GLU A 257 1.99 -28.42 -15.38
C GLU A 257 3.06 -27.99 -16.40
N PHE A 258 3.20 -26.69 -16.66
CA PHE A 258 4.31 -26.17 -17.45
C PHE A 258 5.66 -26.57 -16.84
N LEU A 259 5.85 -26.44 -15.53
CA LEU A 259 7.11 -26.78 -14.87
C LEU A 259 7.43 -28.29 -14.99
N LYS A 260 6.44 -29.17 -14.83
CA LYS A 260 6.62 -30.63 -15.02
C LYS A 260 6.97 -30.98 -16.46
N ARG A 261 6.37 -30.31 -17.45
CA ARG A 261 6.72 -30.48 -18.87
C ARG A 261 8.14 -29.95 -19.14
N ALA A 262 8.48 -28.79 -18.62
CA ALA A 262 9.81 -28.19 -18.72
C ALA A 262 10.90 -29.11 -18.12
N GLN A 263 10.66 -29.73 -16.98
CA GLN A 263 11.58 -30.71 -16.37
C GLN A 263 11.84 -31.90 -17.31
N LYS A 264 10.78 -32.48 -17.89
CA LYS A 264 10.92 -33.59 -18.86
C LYS A 264 11.74 -33.17 -20.08
N GLU A 265 11.48 -32.00 -20.63
CA GLU A 265 12.19 -31.47 -21.80
C GLU A 265 13.66 -31.14 -21.51
N LEU A 266 13.96 -30.58 -20.33
CA LEU A 266 15.34 -30.30 -19.90
C LEU A 266 16.19 -31.57 -19.73
N ASN A 267 15.56 -32.69 -19.40
CA ASN A 267 16.21 -33.99 -19.26
C ASN A 267 16.30 -34.77 -20.58
N ASN A 268 15.63 -34.30 -21.64
CA ASN A 268 15.68 -34.91 -22.96
C ASN A 268 16.84 -34.32 -23.78
N LEU A 269 17.85 -35.15 -24.07
CA LEU A 269 19.02 -34.74 -24.85
C LEU A 269 18.68 -34.21 -26.25
N ASN A 270 17.56 -34.65 -26.85
CA ASN A 270 17.12 -34.22 -28.17
C ASN A 270 16.23 -32.97 -28.15
N SER A 271 15.88 -32.45 -26.97
CA SER A 271 15.06 -31.25 -26.85
C SER A 271 15.88 -29.98 -27.13
N ASP A 272 15.21 -29.01 -27.76
CA ASP A 272 15.67 -27.64 -27.93
C ASP A 272 15.34 -26.76 -26.70
N PHE A 273 14.57 -27.26 -25.73
CA PHE A 273 14.24 -26.54 -24.51
C PHE A 273 15.47 -26.41 -23.59
N GLY A 274 15.69 -25.22 -23.02
CA GLY A 274 16.90 -24.84 -22.30
C GLY A 274 18.10 -24.49 -23.20
N LYS A 275 18.08 -24.89 -24.48
CA LYS A 275 19.19 -24.68 -25.45
C LYS A 275 18.88 -23.60 -26.48
N LYS A 276 17.74 -23.70 -27.16
CA LYS A 276 17.24 -22.70 -28.13
C LYS A 276 16.06 -21.90 -27.57
N TYR A 277 15.23 -22.52 -26.75
CA TYR A 277 14.08 -21.89 -26.09
C TYR A 277 14.27 -21.89 -24.59
N PHE A 278 13.77 -20.87 -23.88
CA PHE A 278 13.88 -20.80 -22.42
C PHE A 278 15.33 -20.93 -21.90
N ILE A 279 16.28 -20.33 -22.61
CA ILE A 279 17.71 -20.35 -22.25
C ILE A 279 17.89 -19.71 -20.86
N GLY A 280 18.56 -20.43 -19.96
CA GLY A 280 18.78 -20.01 -18.58
C GLY A 280 17.61 -20.24 -17.61
N ILE A 281 16.58 -20.98 -18.03
CA ILE A 281 15.41 -21.29 -17.18
C ILE A 281 15.78 -21.97 -15.86
N GLU A 282 16.73 -22.91 -15.87
CA GLU A 282 17.15 -23.64 -14.66
C GLU A 282 17.59 -22.69 -13.55
N GLN A 283 18.53 -21.79 -13.86
CA GLN A 283 19.04 -20.83 -12.88
C GLN A 283 17.96 -19.83 -12.47
N LYS A 284 17.14 -19.35 -13.40
CA LYS A 284 16.09 -18.38 -13.09
C LYS A 284 14.98 -18.96 -12.21
N LEU A 285 14.57 -20.21 -12.43
CA LEU A 285 13.60 -20.88 -11.56
C LEU A 285 14.17 -21.10 -10.16
N LYS A 286 15.46 -21.45 -10.07
CA LYS A 286 16.17 -21.56 -8.79
C LYS A 286 16.20 -20.21 -8.05
N ASP A 287 16.57 -19.14 -8.73
CA ASP A 287 16.69 -17.81 -8.11
C ASP A 287 15.33 -17.19 -7.74
N LEU A 288 14.31 -17.38 -8.58
CA LEU A 288 12.98 -16.81 -8.36
C LEU A 288 12.17 -17.63 -7.34
N PHE A 289 12.12 -18.94 -7.52
CA PHE A 289 11.13 -19.82 -6.87
C PHE A 289 11.76 -20.87 -5.96
N ASP A 290 13.09 -20.87 -5.79
CA ASP A 290 13.85 -21.89 -5.03
C ASP A 290 13.63 -23.32 -5.56
N ILE A 291 13.44 -23.46 -6.88
CA ILE A 291 13.23 -24.76 -7.54
C ILE A 291 14.50 -25.14 -8.30
N ASP A 292 15.09 -26.27 -7.95
CA ASP A 292 16.03 -26.95 -8.83
C ASP A 292 15.25 -27.88 -9.78
N ILE A 293 14.82 -27.36 -10.92
CA ILE A 293 13.88 -28.07 -11.80
C ILE A 293 14.41 -29.43 -12.31
N LYS A 294 15.72 -29.66 -12.35
CA LYS A 294 16.29 -30.95 -12.74
C LYS A 294 16.37 -31.93 -11.59
N ASN A 295 16.73 -31.45 -10.41
CA ASN A 295 17.08 -32.30 -9.27
C ASN A 295 15.96 -32.41 -8.23
N ASP A 296 14.92 -31.58 -8.30
CA ASP A 296 13.74 -31.61 -7.43
C ASP A 296 12.59 -32.33 -8.16
N PRO A 297 12.36 -33.64 -7.93
CA PRO A 297 11.24 -34.36 -8.53
C PRO A 297 9.89 -33.98 -7.91
N ASP A 298 9.88 -33.38 -6.72
CA ASP A 298 8.71 -33.24 -5.84
C ASP A 298 8.33 -31.77 -5.59
N PHE A 299 8.70 -30.83 -6.48
CA PHE A 299 8.23 -29.46 -6.34
C PHE A 299 6.69 -29.40 -6.44
N SER A 300 6.07 -28.79 -5.45
CA SER A 300 4.62 -28.60 -5.36
C SER A 300 4.25 -27.13 -5.55
N GLU A 301 3.02 -26.87 -5.99
CA GLU A 301 2.48 -25.50 -6.09
C GLU A 301 2.60 -24.76 -4.75
N GLU A 302 2.28 -25.45 -3.65
CA GLU A 302 2.32 -24.92 -2.29
C GLU A 302 3.74 -24.50 -1.87
N LYS A 303 4.75 -25.37 -2.08
CA LYS A 303 6.16 -25.05 -1.76
C LYS A 303 6.63 -23.80 -2.48
N ILE A 304 6.26 -23.68 -3.77
CA ILE A 304 6.66 -22.55 -4.60
C ILE A 304 5.96 -21.26 -4.15
N ILE A 305 4.65 -21.32 -3.91
CA ILE A 305 3.88 -20.16 -3.44
C ILE A 305 4.40 -19.69 -2.07
N ASN A 306 4.74 -20.62 -1.16
CA ASN A 306 5.31 -20.29 0.14
C ASN A 306 6.67 -19.59 0.01
N SER A 307 7.55 -20.04 -0.91
CA SER A 307 8.80 -19.33 -1.23
C SER A 307 8.54 -17.91 -1.74
N ILE A 308 7.55 -17.74 -2.64
CA ILE A 308 7.17 -16.43 -3.18
C ILE A 308 6.65 -15.50 -2.08
N ILE A 309 5.75 -15.98 -1.21
CA ILE A 309 5.19 -15.21 -0.09
C ILE A 309 6.30 -14.82 0.87
N LYS A 310 7.21 -15.75 1.20
CA LYS A 310 8.38 -15.48 2.05
C LYS A 310 9.23 -14.35 1.48
N ALA A 311 9.56 -14.40 0.18
CA ALA A 311 10.32 -13.34 -0.49
C ALA A 311 9.59 -11.99 -0.44
N TRP A 312 8.26 -12.00 -0.55
CA TRP A 312 7.43 -10.80 -0.48
C TRP A 312 7.46 -10.16 0.91
N VAL A 313 7.28 -10.97 1.96
CA VAL A 313 7.37 -10.53 3.37
C VAL A 313 8.78 -10.03 3.72
N GLU A 314 9.81 -10.74 3.29
CA GLU A 314 11.20 -10.33 3.52
C GLU A 314 11.49 -8.95 2.90
N PHE A 315 11.03 -8.71 1.66
CA PHE A 315 11.16 -7.40 1.04
C PHE A 315 10.37 -6.32 1.80
N GLY A 316 9.14 -6.63 2.25
CA GLY A 316 8.34 -5.76 3.09
C GLY A 316 9.06 -5.34 4.39
N LYS A 317 9.76 -6.27 5.03
CA LYS A 317 10.62 -5.99 6.20
C LYS A 317 11.74 -5.01 5.85
N VAL A 318 12.44 -5.22 4.74
CA VAL A 318 13.53 -4.32 4.31
C VAL A 318 13.00 -2.91 4.00
N VAL A 319 11.84 -2.79 3.35
CA VAL A 319 11.20 -1.49 3.09
C VAL A 319 10.82 -0.81 4.41
N SER A 320 10.27 -1.57 5.36
CA SER A 320 9.92 -1.11 6.70
C SER A 320 11.14 -0.57 7.45
N ASP A 321 12.28 -1.27 7.40
CA ASP A 321 13.51 -0.84 8.07
C ASP A 321 14.01 0.51 7.53
N ILE A 322 13.92 0.71 6.21
CA ILE A 322 14.28 1.99 5.57
C ILE A 322 13.35 3.12 6.03
N GLU A 323 12.04 2.87 6.14
CA GLU A 323 11.08 3.87 6.61
C GLU A 323 11.21 4.14 8.11
N LYS A 324 11.56 3.14 8.92
CA LYS A 324 11.81 3.29 10.36
C LYS A 324 12.98 4.24 10.65
N VAL A 325 14.06 4.18 9.86
CA VAL A 325 15.18 5.13 9.95
C VAL A 325 14.70 6.57 9.69
N TRP A 326 13.81 6.77 8.72
CA TRP A 326 13.22 8.08 8.44
C TRP A 326 12.39 8.57 9.62
N VAL A 327 11.52 7.72 10.17
CA VAL A 327 10.67 8.08 11.32
C VAL A 327 11.50 8.49 12.52
N GLY A 328 12.55 7.73 12.86
CA GLY A 328 13.46 8.08 13.95
C GLY A 328 14.12 9.45 13.77
N SER A 329 14.37 9.89 12.54
CA SER A 329 14.98 11.20 12.27
C SER A 329 14.06 12.40 12.57
N ILE A 330 12.74 12.20 12.61
CA ILE A 330 11.74 13.26 12.83
C ILE A 330 11.32 13.36 14.30
N VAL A 331 11.24 12.22 15.00
CA VAL A 331 10.99 12.17 16.45
C VAL A 331 12.01 13.01 17.21
N ASN A 332 13.29 12.90 16.82
CA ASN A 332 14.37 13.63 17.48
C ASN A 332 14.28 15.17 17.32
N LYS A 333 13.35 15.68 16.50
CA LYS A 333 13.19 17.11 16.21
C LYS A 333 11.84 17.68 16.64
N SER A 334 10.88 16.86 17.09
CA SER A 334 9.50 17.32 17.27
C SER A 334 8.67 16.46 18.23
N ASN A 335 7.70 17.08 18.91
CA ASN A 335 6.70 16.39 19.75
C ASN A 335 5.60 15.72 18.91
N VAL A 336 6.01 14.90 17.95
CA VAL A 336 5.10 14.18 17.05
C VAL A 336 4.78 12.81 17.64
N ASN A 337 3.50 12.41 17.59
CA ASN A 337 3.11 11.07 17.99
C ASN A 337 3.32 10.09 16.81
N ILE A 338 4.27 9.18 16.98
CA ILE A 338 4.64 8.15 15.99
C ILE A 338 4.31 6.73 16.46
N ASN A 339 3.49 6.57 17.49
CA ASN A 339 3.24 5.26 18.10
C ASN A 339 2.61 4.27 17.10
N SER A 340 1.72 4.72 16.21
CA SER A 340 1.14 3.85 15.18
C SER A 340 2.23 3.38 14.20
N LEU A 341 3.11 4.27 13.74
CA LEU A 341 4.24 3.93 12.87
C LEU A 341 5.22 2.97 13.53
N ASN A 342 5.53 3.15 14.81
CA ASN A 342 6.37 2.20 15.55
C ASN A 342 5.72 0.82 15.62
N LYS A 343 4.42 0.75 15.95
CA LYS A 343 3.66 -0.50 15.98
C LYS A 343 3.65 -1.18 14.59
N LEU A 344 3.38 -0.41 13.55
CA LEU A 344 3.38 -0.85 12.16
C LEU A 344 4.74 -1.40 11.72
N TYR A 345 5.82 -0.67 11.97
CA TYR A 345 7.15 -1.10 11.52
C TYR A 345 7.72 -2.26 12.33
N ASN A 346 7.21 -2.50 13.54
CA ASN A 346 7.55 -3.66 14.34
C ASN A 346 6.65 -4.89 14.05
N SER A 347 5.53 -4.76 13.32
CA SER A 347 4.71 -5.92 12.97
C SER A 347 5.41 -6.83 11.96
N GLU A 348 5.11 -8.12 11.98
CA GLU A 348 5.67 -9.08 11.03
C GLU A 348 4.74 -9.28 9.83
N ASN A 349 5.15 -10.10 8.86
CA ASN A 349 4.30 -10.55 7.74
C ASN A 349 3.64 -9.43 6.92
N LYS A 350 4.26 -8.25 6.89
CA LYS A 350 3.70 -7.08 6.22
C LYS A 350 4.35 -6.83 4.87
N VAL A 351 3.54 -6.38 3.93
CA VAL A 351 3.95 -5.98 2.58
C VAL A 351 3.29 -4.66 2.20
N LYS A 352 3.89 -3.97 1.22
CA LYS A 352 3.42 -2.65 0.79
C LYS A 352 2.81 -2.71 -0.60
N VAL A 353 1.64 -2.10 -0.77
CA VAL A 353 0.84 -2.13 -2.00
C VAL A 353 0.29 -0.75 -2.34
N GLY A 354 0.03 -0.53 -3.64
CA GLY A 354 -0.66 0.65 -4.14
C GLY A 354 0.13 1.96 -4.01
N PHE A 355 -0.61 3.06 -3.92
CA PHE A 355 -0.06 4.43 -3.99
C PHE A 355 0.89 4.79 -2.84
N GLY A 356 0.81 4.04 -1.73
CA GLY A 356 1.66 4.20 -0.56
C GLY A 356 3.08 3.64 -0.73
N SER A 357 3.32 2.73 -1.68
CA SER A 357 4.61 2.01 -1.79
C SER A 357 5.83 2.92 -1.90
N GLY A 358 5.67 4.06 -2.59
CA GLY A 358 6.74 5.04 -2.75
C GLY A 358 7.98 4.47 -3.46
N PHE A 359 9.09 5.21 -3.44
CA PHE A 359 10.27 4.82 -4.20
C PHE A 359 10.94 3.55 -3.64
N SER A 360 11.00 3.38 -2.32
CA SER A 360 11.61 2.21 -1.67
C SER A 360 10.81 0.93 -1.90
N GLY A 361 9.48 0.99 -1.95
CA GLY A 361 8.63 -0.18 -2.18
C GLY A 361 8.39 -0.53 -3.64
N MET A 362 8.75 0.35 -4.59
CA MET A 362 8.53 0.16 -6.03
C MET A 362 9.82 -0.08 -6.83
N THR A 363 11.00 -0.02 -6.19
CA THR A 363 12.29 -0.10 -6.89
C THR A 363 13.28 -1.00 -6.14
N ILE A 364 14.41 -1.29 -6.78
CA ILE A 364 15.54 -2.00 -6.17
C ILE A 364 16.37 -1.10 -5.22
N LEU A 365 15.91 0.12 -4.88
CA LEU A 365 16.65 1.00 -3.96
C LEU A 365 17.08 0.29 -2.66
N PRO A 366 16.23 -0.52 -2.00
CA PRO A 366 16.65 -1.21 -0.78
C PRO A 366 17.90 -2.08 -0.96
N LEU A 367 18.10 -2.65 -2.15
CA LEU A 367 19.29 -3.41 -2.49
C LEU A 367 20.50 -2.47 -2.66
N LEU A 368 20.32 -1.38 -3.40
CA LEU A 368 21.38 -0.42 -3.68
C LEU A 368 21.91 0.26 -2.41
N LEU A 369 21.07 0.42 -1.38
CA LEU A 369 21.46 0.99 -0.09
C LEU A 369 22.28 0.04 0.80
N LYS A 370 22.26 -1.28 0.55
CA LYS A 370 23.01 -2.27 1.36
C LYS A 370 24.51 -2.22 1.14
N ASP A 371 24.96 -1.72 -0.01
CA ASP A 371 26.38 -1.66 -0.38
C ASP A 371 26.78 -0.23 -0.73
N ASN A 372 27.81 0.29 -0.07
CA ASN A 372 28.24 1.68 -0.25
C ASN A 372 28.70 1.98 -1.69
N ASN A 373 29.28 1.02 -2.41
CA ASN A 373 29.74 1.23 -3.78
C ASN A 373 28.55 1.29 -4.74
N LEU A 374 27.59 0.37 -4.61
CA LEU A 374 26.34 0.41 -5.38
C LEU A 374 25.53 1.67 -5.06
N LYS A 375 25.41 2.05 -3.79
CA LYS A 375 24.77 3.29 -3.34
C LYS A 375 25.36 4.51 -4.04
N ASN A 376 26.69 4.64 -4.04
CA ASN A 376 27.38 5.76 -4.67
C ASN A 376 27.17 5.83 -6.19
N LYS A 377 27.20 4.68 -6.88
CA LYS A 377 26.93 4.63 -8.33
C LYS A 377 25.48 4.94 -8.67
N ALA A 378 24.54 4.31 -7.97
CA ALA A 378 23.11 4.57 -8.15
C ALA A 378 22.80 6.07 -7.99
N TYR A 379 23.39 6.68 -6.98
CA TYR A 379 23.26 8.11 -6.75
C TYR A 379 23.87 8.96 -7.87
N THR A 380 25.05 8.57 -8.37
CA THR A 380 25.71 9.25 -9.50
C THR A 380 24.82 9.19 -10.74
N PHE A 381 24.23 8.03 -11.00
CA PHE A 381 23.25 7.85 -12.06
C PHE A 381 22.03 8.75 -11.83
N TYR A 382 21.38 8.70 -10.67
CA TYR A 382 20.22 9.52 -10.33
C TYR A 382 20.48 11.01 -10.52
N LYS A 383 21.66 11.50 -10.10
CA LYS A 383 22.07 12.88 -10.33
C LYS A 383 22.20 13.19 -11.82
N ALA A 384 22.78 12.30 -12.61
CA ALA A 384 22.95 12.47 -14.04
C ALA A 384 21.62 12.51 -14.81
N VAL A 385 20.61 11.75 -14.37
CA VAL A 385 19.27 11.74 -14.99
C VAL A 385 18.26 12.68 -14.32
N GLY A 386 18.68 13.43 -13.29
CA GLY A 386 17.82 14.39 -12.58
C GLY A 386 16.77 13.79 -11.64
N ILE A 387 16.95 12.53 -11.21
CA ILE A 387 16.08 11.91 -10.20
C ILE A 387 16.37 12.49 -8.82
N GLY A 388 15.30 12.86 -8.11
CA GLY A 388 15.36 13.44 -6.76
C GLY A 388 15.87 14.89 -6.69
N PHE A 389 16.07 15.55 -7.84
CA PHE A 389 16.42 16.96 -7.90
C PHE A 389 15.17 17.85 -7.73
N HIS A 390 15.18 18.74 -6.73
CA HIS A 390 14.12 19.73 -6.57
C HIS A 390 14.39 20.96 -7.44
N LYS A 391 13.77 20.98 -8.63
CA LYS A 391 13.84 22.15 -9.54
C LYS A 391 13.38 23.46 -8.88
N SER A 392 12.46 23.39 -7.91
CA SER A 392 11.89 24.56 -7.23
C SER A 392 12.80 25.19 -6.18
N THR A 393 13.71 24.42 -5.57
CA THR A 393 14.59 24.91 -4.49
C THR A 393 16.08 24.92 -4.88
N ASN A 394 16.40 24.44 -6.08
CA ASN A 394 17.77 24.27 -6.60
C ASN A 394 18.68 23.50 -5.62
N THR A 395 18.10 22.68 -4.76
CA THR A 395 18.83 21.92 -3.73
C THR A 395 19.40 20.66 -4.38
N PRO A 396 20.72 20.41 -4.29
CA PRO A 396 21.31 19.19 -4.80
C PRO A 396 20.71 17.98 -4.09
N LEU A 397 20.65 16.85 -4.79
CA LEU A 397 20.33 15.55 -4.18
C LEU A 397 21.27 15.33 -2.98
N ASN A 398 20.79 14.70 -1.91
CA ASN A 398 21.63 14.24 -0.81
C ASN A 398 21.47 12.73 -0.67
N ILE A 399 22.58 12.02 -0.86
CA ILE A 399 22.61 10.55 -0.93
C ILE A 399 22.17 9.89 0.38
N ASN A 400 22.41 10.55 1.51
CA ASN A 400 22.03 10.06 2.82
C ASN A 400 20.57 10.39 3.16
N GLU A 401 19.90 11.13 2.27
CA GLU A 401 18.55 11.61 2.47
C GLU A 401 17.56 11.13 1.41
N PHE A 402 18.03 10.36 0.43
CA PHE A 402 17.21 9.83 -0.64
C PHE A 402 16.54 8.49 -0.24
N PRO A 403 15.25 8.28 -0.55
CA PRO A 403 14.31 9.22 -1.16
C PRO A 403 13.91 10.32 -0.18
N PHE A 404 13.86 11.56 -0.67
CA PHE A 404 13.65 12.74 0.17
C PHE A 404 12.22 12.86 0.70
N THR A 405 11.24 12.36 -0.05
CA THR A 405 9.83 12.50 0.30
C THR A 405 9.19 11.19 0.77
N ARG A 406 8.22 11.30 1.67
CA ARG A 406 7.32 10.22 2.06
C ARG A 406 5.89 10.75 2.12
N LYS A 407 4.92 9.86 1.89
CA LYS A 407 3.50 10.15 2.07
C LYS A 407 3.08 9.47 3.36
N TYR A 408 2.52 10.25 4.28
CA TYR A 408 1.91 9.74 5.50
C TYR A 408 0.52 10.34 5.63
N SER A 409 -0.36 9.61 6.31
CA SER A 409 -1.58 10.23 6.82
C SER A 409 -1.19 11.13 7.99
N ASN A 410 -1.80 12.31 8.07
CA ASN A 410 -1.62 13.21 9.21
C ASN A 410 -2.96 13.69 9.70
N ASN A 411 -3.31 13.23 10.89
CA ASN A 411 -4.43 13.76 11.63
C ASN A 411 -3.91 14.40 12.92
N GLN A 412 -3.89 15.73 12.98
CA GLN A 412 -3.56 16.49 14.20
C GLN A 412 -2.22 16.08 14.87
N ASN A 413 -1.14 15.95 14.10
CA ASN A 413 0.21 15.53 14.55
C ASN A 413 0.36 14.04 14.90
N ILE A 414 -0.61 13.21 14.54
CA ILE A 414 -0.46 11.76 14.52
C ILE A 414 -0.05 11.37 13.10
N TYR A 415 1.14 10.80 12.98
CA TYR A 415 1.65 10.32 11.71
C TYR A 415 1.30 8.85 11.59
N ASP A 416 0.68 8.49 10.47
CA ASP A 416 0.32 7.10 10.20
C ASP A 416 0.80 6.63 8.84
N GLY A 417 1.04 5.33 8.75
CA GLY A 417 1.50 4.67 7.53
C GLY A 417 0.43 4.70 6.44
N PHE A 418 0.82 4.30 5.23
CA PHE A 418 -0.11 4.19 4.11
C PHE A 418 0.34 3.10 3.15
N GLY A 419 -0.59 2.27 2.67
CA GLY A 419 -0.30 1.21 1.72
C GLY A 419 0.21 -0.10 2.32
N TRP A 420 0.15 -0.32 3.64
CA TRP A 420 0.60 -1.56 4.29
C TRP A 420 -0.52 -2.57 4.52
N VAL A 421 -0.26 -3.83 4.17
CA VAL A 421 -1.12 -4.98 4.47
C VAL A 421 -0.32 -6.08 5.15
N GLU A 422 -0.97 -6.88 5.99
CA GLU A 422 -0.47 -8.08 6.64
C GLU A 422 -0.95 -9.31 5.86
N ILE A 423 -0.07 -10.28 5.64
CA ILE A 423 -0.41 -11.60 5.09
C ILE A 423 -0.75 -12.52 6.26
N LEU A 424 -1.99 -13.02 6.31
CA LEU A 424 -2.51 -13.81 7.44
C LEU A 424 -2.19 -15.30 7.31
N ASN A 425 -2.08 -15.82 6.08
CA ASN A 425 -1.85 -17.24 5.82
C ASN A 425 -0.40 -17.47 5.35
N GLY A 426 0.51 -17.63 6.30
CA GLY A 426 1.91 -18.03 6.08
C GLY A 426 2.53 -18.82 7.24
N ASN A 427 1.73 -19.20 8.25
CA ASN A 427 2.18 -19.80 9.51
C ASN A 427 1.58 -21.19 9.78
N GLU A 428 1.48 -22.04 8.76
CA GLU A 428 1.39 -23.48 9.00
C GLU A 428 2.59 -24.11 8.29
N GLN A 429 3.50 -24.69 9.10
CA GLN A 429 4.82 -25.28 8.74
C GLN A 429 6.04 -24.38 8.97
N SER A 430 6.23 -23.93 10.22
CA SER A 430 7.58 -23.95 10.80
C SER A 430 7.70 -25.21 11.63
N GLU A 431 8.68 -26.04 11.28
CA GLU A 431 9.07 -27.26 11.99
C GLU A 431 9.10 -27.03 13.50
N VAL A 432 8.44 -27.94 14.22
CA VAL A 432 8.51 -28.09 15.66
C VAL A 432 9.98 -28.40 15.99
N SER A 433 10.73 -27.37 16.37
CA SER A 433 11.81 -27.57 17.33
C SER A 433 11.17 -27.40 18.70
N ASP A 434 11.02 -28.54 19.37
CA ASP A 434 10.73 -28.63 20.79
C ASP A 434 11.74 -27.79 21.56
N THR A 435 11.34 -26.57 21.91
CA THR A 435 11.59 -25.87 23.18
C THR A 435 11.20 -24.42 22.96
N ASP A 436 9.95 -24.07 23.20
CA ASP A 436 9.62 -22.76 23.78
C ASP A 436 8.17 -22.77 24.26
N GLU A 437 8.02 -22.91 25.58
CA GLU A 437 6.78 -22.69 26.30
C GLU A 437 6.26 -21.27 26.03
N ARG A 438 5.33 -21.15 25.08
CA ARG A 438 4.52 -19.93 24.95
C ARG A 438 3.55 -19.86 26.13
N VAL A 439 4.03 -19.31 27.24
CA VAL A 439 3.19 -18.77 28.30
C VAL A 439 2.36 -17.63 27.69
N ASN A 440 1.04 -17.85 27.58
CA ASN A 440 0.06 -16.79 27.38
C ASN A 440 0.23 -15.75 28.51
N LYS A 441 0.97 -14.66 28.26
CA LYS A 441 0.94 -13.52 29.16
C LYS A 441 -0.40 -12.80 28.99
N PRO A 442 -1.24 -12.71 30.03
CA PRO A 442 -2.44 -11.87 29.98
C PRO A 442 -2.05 -10.42 29.71
N ALA A 443 -2.88 -9.70 28.96
CA ALA A 443 -2.68 -8.28 28.70
C ALA A 443 -2.42 -7.54 30.02
N GLU A 444 -1.28 -6.86 30.13
CA GLU A 444 -0.89 -6.16 31.35
C GLU A 444 -1.96 -5.12 31.72
N ARG A 445 -2.49 -5.23 32.94
CA ARG A 445 -3.50 -4.32 33.51
C ARG A 445 -2.97 -2.87 33.48
N PRO A 446 -3.69 -1.90 32.89
CA PRO A 446 -3.26 -0.50 32.89
C PRO A 446 -3.11 0.04 34.33
N ALA A 447 -2.04 0.78 34.60
CA ALA A 447 -1.77 1.34 35.92
C ALA A 447 -2.92 2.23 36.44
N ASN A 448 -3.22 2.13 37.74
CA ASN A 448 -4.30 2.88 38.41
C ASN A 448 -5.71 2.65 37.85
N THR A 449 -5.98 1.44 37.34
CA THR A 449 -7.31 1.03 36.91
C THR A 449 -7.87 -0.08 37.78
N VAL A 450 -9.20 -0.17 37.86
CA VAL A 450 -9.94 -1.28 38.45
C VAL A 450 -10.86 -1.88 37.39
N ILE A 451 -11.18 -3.17 37.54
CA ILE A 451 -12.16 -3.84 36.71
C ILE A 451 -13.56 -3.40 37.14
N ALA A 452 -14.38 -3.04 36.15
CA ALA A 452 -15.80 -2.78 36.31
C ALA A 452 -16.61 -3.55 35.25
N GLU A 453 -17.86 -3.87 35.56
CA GLU A 453 -18.79 -4.52 34.66
C GLU A 453 -19.87 -3.54 34.22
N ILE A 454 -20.20 -3.54 32.93
CA ILE A 454 -21.31 -2.73 32.41
C ILE A 454 -22.63 -3.37 32.83
N ILE A 455 -23.43 -2.63 33.61
CA ILE A 455 -24.70 -3.11 34.16
C ILE A 455 -25.93 -2.55 33.43
N ASP A 456 -25.77 -1.39 32.80
CA ASP A 456 -26.79 -0.74 31.96
C ASP A 456 -26.11 -0.03 30.79
N ASP A 457 -26.22 -0.63 29.61
CA ASP A 457 -25.70 -0.12 28.35
C ASP A 457 -26.71 0.78 27.60
N LYS A 458 -27.96 0.84 28.06
CA LYS A 458 -29.03 1.65 27.47
C LYS A 458 -29.12 3.04 28.09
N SER A 459 -28.61 3.23 29.31
CA SER A 459 -28.59 4.55 29.96
C SER A 459 -27.60 5.50 29.26
N LYS A 460 -27.92 6.80 29.24
CA LYS A 460 -27.04 7.87 28.71
C LYS A 460 -26.74 8.85 29.84
N PRO A 461 -25.59 8.73 30.55
CA PRO A 461 -24.45 7.84 30.28
C PRO A 461 -24.62 6.38 30.75
N PRO A 462 -23.86 5.40 30.21
CA PRO A 462 -23.87 4.01 30.65
C PRO A 462 -23.49 3.85 32.12
N LYS A 463 -24.03 2.84 32.80
CA LYS A 463 -23.70 2.51 34.19
C LYS A 463 -22.79 1.30 34.30
N VAL A 464 -21.86 1.36 35.26
CA VAL A 464 -20.94 0.28 35.58
C VAL A 464 -20.94 -0.02 37.07
N LYS A 465 -20.68 -1.28 37.42
CA LYS A 465 -20.44 -1.76 38.78
C LYS A 465 -18.96 -2.12 38.94
N ILE A 466 -18.30 -1.56 39.95
CA ILE A 466 -16.89 -1.84 40.23
C ILE A 466 -16.76 -3.24 40.82
N LEU A 467 -15.86 -4.06 40.29
CA LEU A 467 -15.67 -5.45 40.72
C LEU A 467 -14.52 -5.62 41.73
N GLU A 468 -13.59 -4.68 41.83
CA GLU A 468 -12.39 -4.80 42.69
C GLU A 468 -11.92 -3.46 43.29
N GLY A 469 -11.09 -3.54 44.33
CA GLY A 469 -10.56 -2.39 45.09
C GLY A 469 -11.50 -1.86 46.17
N ASP A 470 -11.14 -0.73 46.79
CA ASP A 470 -11.83 -0.11 47.95
C ASP A 470 -13.28 0.35 47.66
N HIS A 471 -13.71 0.25 46.41
CA HIS A 471 -15.05 0.61 45.95
C HIS A 471 -15.76 -0.53 45.23
N ALA A 472 -15.33 -1.77 45.45
CA ALA A 472 -16.04 -2.96 44.97
C ALA A 472 -17.53 -2.90 45.35
N ASN A 473 -18.37 -3.31 44.41
CA ASN A 473 -19.84 -3.25 44.45
C ASN A 473 -20.49 -1.87 44.37
N LYS A 474 -19.73 -0.76 44.30
CA LYS A 474 -20.33 0.55 44.04
C LYS A 474 -20.66 0.73 42.56
N GLU A 475 -21.79 1.36 42.29
CA GLU A 475 -22.22 1.74 40.94
C GLU A 475 -21.80 3.17 40.62
N THR A 476 -21.42 3.40 39.37
CA THR A 476 -21.12 4.73 38.87
C THR A 476 -21.40 4.80 37.36
N ILE A 477 -21.19 5.98 36.78
CA ILE A 477 -21.45 6.24 35.37
C ILE A 477 -20.16 6.34 34.56
N LEU A 478 -20.24 6.00 33.27
CA LEU A 478 -19.21 6.20 32.25
C LEU A 478 -19.59 7.37 31.33
N PRO A 479 -19.39 8.64 31.74
CA PRO A 479 -19.75 9.78 30.92
C PRO A 479 -18.89 9.86 29.65
N ASN A 480 -19.45 10.45 28.60
CA ASN A 480 -18.82 10.71 27.31
C ASN A 480 -18.41 9.46 26.51
N ILE A 481 -19.02 8.30 26.77
CA ILE A 481 -18.76 7.05 26.04
C ILE A 481 -20.03 6.57 25.34
N ARG A 482 -19.90 6.21 24.06
CA ARG A 482 -20.91 5.46 23.30
C ARG A 482 -20.41 4.02 23.14
N LEU A 483 -21.09 3.06 23.77
CA LEU A 483 -20.66 1.66 23.80
C LEU A 483 -20.76 0.95 22.44
N GLU A 484 -21.66 1.41 21.57
CA GLU A 484 -21.96 0.83 20.24
C GLU A 484 -20.71 0.73 19.34
N GLY A 485 -19.74 1.64 19.48
CA GLY A 485 -18.50 1.63 18.69
C GLY A 485 -17.34 0.82 19.29
N LEU A 486 -17.51 0.26 20.49
CA LEU A 486 -16.42 -0.40 21.24
C LEU A 486 -16.64 -1.92 21.40
N GLY A 487 -17.73 -2.47 20.85
CA GLY A 487 -18.07 -3.88 21.03
C GLY A 487 -18.28 -4.26 22.50
N LEU A 488 -18.83 -3.33 23.28
CA LEU A 488 -19.13 -3.48 24.70
C LEU A 488 -20.66 -3.45 24.90
N SER A 489 -21.17 -4.37 25.70
CA SER A 489 -22.59 -4.49 26.07
C SER A 489 -22.72 -4.81 27.55
N LYS A 490 -23.95 -4.83 28.07
CA LYS A 490 -24.24 -5.30 29.42
C LYS A 490 -23.57 -6.66 29.69
N GLY A 491 -22.81 -6.75 30.78
CA GLY A 491 -22.00 -7.91 31.16
C GLY A 491 -20.52 -7.85 30.75
N SER A 492 -20.14 -6.89 29.89
CA SER A 492 -18.74 -6.72 29.50
C SER A 492 -17.89 -6.18 30.66
N LYS A 493 -16.71 -6.76 30.86
CA LYS A 493 -15.71 -6.31 31.84
C LYS A 493 -14.73 -5.33 31.19
N VAL A 494 -14.45 -4.24 31.89
CA VAL A 494 -13.62 -3.15 31.41
C VAL A 494 -12.67 -2.65 32.50
N TYR A 495 -11.49 -2.19 32.10
CA TYR A 495 -10.61 -1.43 32.97
C TYR A 495 -11.09 0.02 33.03
N VAL A 496 -11.32 0.53 34.24
CA VAL A 496 -11.76 1.91 34.48
C VAL A 496 -10.86 2.62 35.49
N LYS A 497 -10.67 3.92 35.30
CA LYS A 497 -10.07 4.82 36.30
C LYS A 497 -11.18 5.52 37.07
N LEU A 498 -11.13 5.44 38.41
CA LEU A 498 -12.13 6.07 39.27
C LEU A 498 -11.80 7.55 39.49
N ASN A 499 -12.80 8.43 39.35
CA ASN A 499 -12.68 9.85 39.61
C ASN A 499 -13.52 10.24 40.84
N PHE A 500 -12.90 11.00 41.75
CA PHE A 500 -13.46 11.39 43.03
C PHE A 500 -13.63 12.90 43.12
N ASP A 501 -14.68 13.34 43.79
CA ASP A 501 -14.82 14.70 44.30
C ASP A 501 -15.01 14.64 45.82
N LYS A 502 -14.14 15.34 46.57
CA LYS A 502 -14.15 15.37 48.05
C LYS A 502 -14.38 14.00 48.71
N LYS A 503 -13.64 12.97 48.24
CA LYS A 503 -13.69 11.55 48.68
C LYS A 503 -14.92 10.74 48.24
N ASN A 504 -15.88 11.33 47.54
CA ASN A 504 -17.02 10.61 46.97
C ASN A 504 -16.74 10.19 45.52
N LEU A 505 -17.03 8.94 45.19
CA LEU A 505 -16.93 8.41 43.82
C LEU A 505 -17.98 9.10 42.95
N GLN A 506 -17.55 9.83 41.92
CA GLN A 506 -18.43 10.58 41.03
C GLN A 506 -18.68 9.83 39.72
N LYS A 507 -17.60 9.39 39.07
CA LYS A 507 -17.64 8.78 37.73
C LYS A 507 -16.46 7.85 37.51
N ALA A 508 -16.61 6.95 36.54
CA ALA A 508 -15.53 6.14 36.01
C ALA A 508 -15.12 6.61 34.61
N GLU A 509 -13.86 6.39 34.24
CA GLU A 509 -13.34 6.66 32.90
C GLU A 509 -12.80 5.36 32.29
N LEU A 510 -13.28 4.97 31.11
CA LEU A 510 -12.84 3.74 30.44
C LEU A 510 -11.38 3.84 30.00
N LYS A 511 -10.59 2.80 30.30
CA LYS A 511 -9.17 2.69 29.95
C LYS A 511 -8.84 1.47 29.10
N GLY A 512 -9.73 0.49 29.01
CA GLY A 512 -9.56 -0.68 28.14
C GLY A 512 -10.63 -1.75 28.38
N LYS A 513 -10.64 -2.77 27.51
CA LYS A 513 -11.41 -4.00 27.71
C LYS A 513 -10.56 -4.99 28.53
N VAL A 514 -11.19 -5.78 29.40
CA VAL A 514 -10.53 -6.86 30.16
C VAL A 514 -10.26 -8.05 29.25
#